data_AF-A0A285U6M7-F1
#
_entry.id   AF-A0A285U6M7-F1
#
_cell.length_a   1.000
_cell.length_b   1.000
_cell.length_c   1.000
_cell.angle_alpha   90.00
_cell.angle_beta   90.00
_cell.angle_gamma   90.00
#
_symmetry.space_group_name_H-M   'P 1'
#
loop_
_entity.id
_entity.type
_entity.pdbx_description
1 polymer ?
#
loop_
_entity_poly.entity_id
_entity_poly.type
_entity_poly.pdbx_seq_one_letter_code
_entity_poly.pdbx_strand_id
1 'polypeptide(L)'
;MKTERNTFERLLTEWRDAQARVDALKIFEENGGSHRLRVIADDENHHIQAGIVSDLMHGTGYRVLLTTAIKEATLRAEKARQRFLNEAASEAVGLSLADNGKAA
;
A
#
# COMPACT_ATOMS: atom_id res chain seq x y z
N MET A 1 28.62 2.31 -6.60
CA MET A 1 28.04 1.17 -7.35
C MET A 1 27.32 0.11 -6.52
N LYS A 2 27.93 -0.67 -5.60
CA LYS A 2 27.17 -1.72 -4.85
C LYS A 2 26.13 -1.15 -3.87
N THR A 3 26.41 -0.01 -3.25
CA THR A 3 25.53 0.62 -2.25
C THR A 3 24.31 1.31 -2.87
N GLU A 4 24.47 1.96 -4.03
CA GLU A 4 23.40 2.64 -4.76
C GLU A 4 22.39 1.65 -5.35
N ARG A 5 22.88 0.54 -5.92
CA ARG A 5 22.05 -0.54 -6.45
C ARG A 5 21.17 -1.18 -5.37
N ASN A 6 21.68 -1.27 -4.14
CA ASN A 6 20.93 -1.72 -2.97
C ASN A 6 19.84 -0.70 -2.54
N THR A 7 20.14 0.60 -2.59
CA THR A 7 19.16 1.67 -2.30
C THR A 7 18.01 1.66 -3.30
N PHE A 8 18.31 1.53 -4.60
CA PHE A 8 17.31 1.49 -5.66
C PHE A 8 16.38 0.27 -5.54
N GLU A 9 16.95 -0.93 -5.36
CA GLU A 9 16.18 -2.17 -5.17
C GLU A 9 15.28 -2.10 -3.94
N ARG A 10 15.76 -1.50 -2.85
CA ARG A 10 14.98 -1.27 -1.64
C ARG A 10 13.80 -0.33 -1.88
N LEU A 11 14.00 0.81 -2.55
CA LEU A 11 12.94 1.77 -2.85
C LEU A 11 11.90 1.20 -3.82
N LEU A 12 12.34 0.41 -4.81
CA LEU A 12 11.44 -0.30 -5.72
C LEU A 12 10.58 -1.32 -4.97
N THR A 13 11.18 -2.06 -4.03
CA THR A 13 10.46 -3.01 -3.19
C THR A 13 9.46 -2.30 -2.29
N GLU A 14 9.85 -1.20 -1.63
CA GLU A 14 8.97 -0.37 -0.80
C GLU A 14 7.76 0.14 -1.59
N TRP A 15 7.97 0.61 -2.82
CA TRP A 15 6.89 1.05 -3.69
C TRP A 15 5.96 -0.11 -4.07
N ARG A 16 6.51 -1.26 -4.50
CA ARG A 16 5.71 -2.45 -4.87
C ARG A 16 4.88 -2.97 -3.71
N ASP A 17 5.45 -3.05 -2.52
CA ASP A 17 4.74 -3.50 -1.32
C ASP A 17 3.62 -2.54 -0.94
N ALA A 18 3.86 -1.23 -1.04
CA ALA A 18 2.84 -0.22 -0.79
C ALA A 18 1.70 -0.30 -1.82
N GLN A 19 2.02 -0.53 -3.11
CA GLN A 19 1.04 -0.70 -4.16
C GLN A 19 0.21 -1.97 -3.97
N ALA A 20 0.85 -3.10 -3.65
CA ALA A 20 0.17 -4.36 -3.38
C ALA A 20 -0.85 -4.25 -2.24
N ARG A 21 -0.56 -3.43 -1.21
CA ARG A 21 -1.52 -3.15 -0.13
C ARG A 21 -2.73 -2.34 -0.60
N VAL A 22 -2.54 -1.36 -1.48
CA VAL A 22 -3.64 -0.60 -2.08
C VAL A 22 -4.53 -1.53 -2.89
N ASP A 23 -3.91 -2.37 -3.73
CA ASP A 23 -4.64 -3.28 -4.61
C ASP A 23 -5.40 -4.32 -3.79
N ALA A 24 -4.80 -4.88 -2.74
CA ALA A 24 -5.47 -5.79 -1.82
C ALA A 24 -6.70 -5.15 -1.15
N LEU A 25 -6.60 -3.89 -0.70
CA LEU A 25 -7.73 -3.19 -0.07
C LEU A 25 -8.86 -2.88 -1.06
N LYS A 26 -8.52 -2.53 -2.32
CA LYS A 26 -9.53 -2.32 -3.38
C LYS A 26 -10.22 -3.61 -3.78
N ILE A 27 -9.45 -4.68 -3.98
CA ILE A 27 -9.99 -6.02 -4.27
C ILE A 27 -10.89 -6.49 -3.11
N PHE A 28 -10.47 -6.23 -1.88
CA PHE A 28 -11.30 -6.51 -0.71
C PHE A 28 -12.62 -5.71 -0.73
N GLU A 29 -12.56 -4.41 -1.01
CA GLU A 29 -13.75 -3.54 -1.13
C GLU A 29 -14.73 -4.04 -2.23
N GLU A 30 -14.20 -4.38 -3.41
CA GLU A 30 -14.93 -4.89 -4.58
C GLU A 30 -15.58 -6.24 -4.31
N ASN A 31 -14.89 -7.15 -3.61
CA ASN A 31 -15.38 -8.49 -3.26
C ASN A 31 -16.43 -8.48 -2.13
N GLY A 32 -17.05 -7.34 -1.86
CA GLY A 32 -18.07 -7.20 -0.83
C GLY A 32 -17.51 -6.92 0.56
N GLY A 33 -16.21 -6.65 0.69
CA GLY A 33 -15.61 -6.16 1.93
C GLY A 33 -16.20 -4.83 2.40
N SER A 34 -16.88 -4.08 1.53
CA SER A 34 -17.66 -2.88 1.88
C SER A 34 -19.05 -3.15 2.49
N HIS A 35 -19.53 -4.40 2.43
CA HIS A 35 -20.93 -4.72 2.73
C HIS A 35 -21.15 -6.05 3.47
N ARG A 36 -20.19 -7.00 3.49
CA ARG A 36 -20.50 -8.38 3.85
C ARG A 36 -19.27 -9.20 4.27
N LEU A 37 -18.74 -8.93 5.46
CA LEU A 37 -17.93 -9.92 6.17
C LEU A 37 -18.83 -10.80 7.02
N ARG A 38 -19.09 -12.03 6.56
CA ARG A 38 -19.82 -13.02 7.35
C ARG A 38 -18.84 -13.65 8.34
N VAL A 39 -18.93 -13.27 9.61
CA VAL A 39 -18.18 -13.95 10.68
C VAL A 39 -18.85 -15.29 10.93
N ILE A 40 -18.18 -16.37 10.54
CA ILE A 40 -18.58 -17.73 10.91
C ILE A 40 -17.75 -18.06 12.14
N ALA A 41 -18.38 -18.03 13.31
CA ALA A 41 -17.77 -18.52 14.55
C ALA A 41 -18.08 -20.02 14.66
N ASP A 42 -17.04 -20.85 14.64
CA ASP A 42 -17.13 -22.33 14.60
C ASP A 42 -17.05 -22.97 16.01
N ASP A 43 -17.15 -22.16 17.07
CA ASP A 43 -16.93 -22.64 18.45
C ASP A 43 -18.05 -22.15 19.38
N GLU A 44 -18.63 -23.09 20.12
CA GLU A 44 -19.74 -22.93 21.07
C GLU A 44 -19.45 -21.95 22.22
N ASN A 45 -18.21 -21.46 22.33
CA ASN A 45 -17.74 -20.57 23.40
C ASN A 45 -17.49 -19.10 23.02
N HIS A 46 -17.94 -18.63 21.85
CA HIS A 46 -17.69 -17.22 21.47
C HIS A 46 -18.61 -16.23 22.21
N HIS A 47 -18.04 -15.51 23.18
CA HIS A 47 -18.66 -14.39 23.92
C HIS A 47 -18.99 -13.15 23.07
N ILE A 48 -18.58 -13.13 21.81
CA ILE A 48 -18.92 -12.04 20.88
C ILE A 48 -20.10 -12.52 20.03
N GLN A 49 -21.30 -12.02 20.32
CA GLN A 49 -22.47 -12.27 19.49
C GLN A 49 -22.14 -11.85 18.06
N ALA A 50 -22.19 -12.79 17.11
CA ALA A 50 -21.95 -12.53 15.69
C ALA A 50 -22.81 -11.38 15.13
N GLY A 51 -23.95 -11.09 15.76
CA GLY A 51 -24.79 -9.92 15.48
C GLY A 51 -24.11 -8.57 15.71
N ILE A 52 -23.30 -8.41 16.76
CA ILE A 52 -22.61 -7.13 17.06
C ILE A 52 -21.54 -6.83 16.02
N VAL A 53 -20.76 -7.85 15.63
CA VAL A 53 -19.74 -7.69 14.58
C VAL A 53 -20.43 -7.44 13.23
N SER A 54 -21.54 -8.12 12.96
CA SER A 54 -22.37 -7.83 11.79
C SER A 54 -22.81 -6.36 11.80
N ASP A 55 -23.43 -5.86 12.85
CA ASP A 55 -23.93 -4.47 12.91
C ASP A 55 -22.81 -3.43 12.78
N LEU A 56 -21.64 -3.70 13.38
CA LEU A 56 -20.46 -2.85 13.24
C LEU A 56 -19.97 -2.77 11.80
N MET A 57 -19.98 -3.90 11.09
CA MET A 57 -19.47 -4.03 9.72
C MET A 57 -20.47 -3.61 8.64
N HIS A 58 -21.77 -3.59 8.96
CA HIS A 58 -22.82 -3.06 8.08
C HIS A 58 -23.14 -1.58 8.34
N GLY A 59 -22.60 -1.00 9.42
CA GLY A 59 -22.74 0.41 9.75
C GLY A 59 -21.99 1.33 8.77
N THR A 60 -22.49 2.56 8.59
CA THR A 60 -21.83 3.61 7.80
C THR A 60 -20.41 3.92 8.29
N GLY A 61 -20.14 3.76 9.59
CA GLY A 61 -18.82 3.95 10.19
C GLY A 61 -17.75 3.01 9.61
N TYR A 62 -18.08 1.74 9.38
CA TYR A 62 -17.12 0.78 8.81
C TYR A 62 -16.76 1.11 7.37
N ARG A 63 -17.75 1.49 6.55
CA ARG A 63 -17.49 1.93 5.18
C ARG A 63 -16.54 3.13 5.15
N VAL A 64 -16.77 4.12 6.03
CA VAL A 64 -15.89 5.29 6.17
C VAL A 64 -14.47 4.87 6.58
N LEU A 65 -14.33 3.90 7.49
CA LEU A 65 -13.02 3.37 7.89
C LEU A 65 -12.30 2.69 6.71
N LEU A 66 -12.99 1.84 5.95
CA LEU A 66 -12.41 1.17 4.78
C LEU A 66 -11.97 2.18 3.72
N THR A 67 -12.82 3.14 3.37
CA THR A 67 -12.48 4.22 2.43
C THR A 67 -11.30 5.05 2.92
N THR A 68 -11.23 5.34 4.22
CA THR A 68 -10.10 6.07 4.82
C THR A 68 -8.82 5.25 4.74
N ALA A 69 -8.88 3.95 5.05
CA ALA A 69 -7.73 3.05 4.94
C ALA A 69 -7.19 2.96 3.49
N ILE A 70 -8.08 2.86 2.50
CA ILE A 70 -7.71 2.88 1.08
C ILE A 70 -7.02 4.20 0.72
N LYS A 71 -7.57 5.33 1.17
CA LYS A 71 -6.99 6.66 0.92
C LYS A 71 -5.60 6.80 1.54
N GLU A 72 -5.42 6.38 2.78
CA GLU A 72 -4.12 6.40 3.45
C GLU A 72 -3.10 5.49 2.77
N ALA A 73 -3.50 4.26 2.41
CA ALA A 73 -2.64 3.34 1.67
C ALA A 73 -2.21 3.94 0.33
N THR A 74 -3.13 4.57 -0.39
CA THR A 74 -2.86 5.24 -1.67
C THR A 74 -1.85 6.38 -1.49
N LEU A 75 -2.02 7.22 -0.47
CA LEU A 75 -1.08 8.29 -0.15
C LEU A 75 0.32 7.75 0.20
N ARG A 76 0.41 6.62 0.88
CA ARG A 76 1.70 5.97 1.20
C ARG A 76 2.36 5.41 -0.06
N ALA A 77 1.60 4.74 -0.93
CA ALA A 77 2.10 4.23 -2.20
C ALA A 77 2.63 5.35 -3.10
N GLU A 78 1.92 6.48 -3.19
CA GLU A 78 2.36 7.64 -3.97
C GLU A 78 3.64 8.27 -3.40
N LYS A 79 3.75 8.38 -2.07
CA LYS A 79 5.00 8.86 -1.44
C LYS A 79 6.18 7.92 -1.70
N ALA A 80 5.97 6.59 -1.64
CA ALA A 80 7.01 5.61 -1.95
C ALA A 80 7.44 5.70 -3.43
N ARG A 81 6.46 5.85 -4.34
CA ARG A 81 6.71 6.10 -5.76
C ARG A 81 7.52 7.36 -5.99
N GLN A 82 7.16 8.48 -5.35
CA GLN A 82 7.90 9.74 -5.47
C GLN A 82 9.35 9.61 -4.99
N ARG A 83 9.60 8.92 -3.87
CA ARG A 83 10.96 8.64 -3.40
C ARG A 83 11.77 7.84 -4.41
N PHE A 84 11.18 6.79 -4.96
CA PHE A 84 11.81 5.99 -6.00
C PHE A 84 12.13 6.81 -7.25
N LEU A 85 11.19 7.62 -7.74
CA LEU A 85 11.40 8.47 -8.91
C LEU A 85 12.46 9.55 -8.68
N ASN A 86 12.51 10.14 -7.48
CA ASN A 86 13.53 11.14 -7.13
C ASN A 86 14.93 10.52 -7.12
N GLU A 87 15.08 9.31 -6.58
CA GLU A 87 16.36 8.59 -6.60
C GLU A 87 16.77 8.25 -8.05
N ALA A 88 15.83 7.72 -8.85
CA ALA A 88 16.08 7.40 -10.26
C ALA A 88 16.47 8.64 -11.08
N ALA A 89 15.84 9.79 -10.82
CA ALA A 89 16.17 11.05 -11.48
C ALA A 89 17.55 11.56 -11.05
N SER A 90 17.91 11.44 -9.78
CA SER A 90 19.24 11.80 -9.26
C SER A 90 20.34 10.95 -9.91
N GLU A 91 20.11 9.65 -10.06
CA GLU A 91 21.04 8.73 -10.72
C GLU A 91 21.22 9.07 -12.22
N ALA A 92 20.14 9.37 -12.93
CA ALA A 92 20.20 9.79 -14.34
C ALA A 92 20.98 11.10 -14.54
N VAL A 93 20.80 12.08 -13.65
CA VAL A 93 21.56 13.35 -13.68
C VAL A 93 23.04 13.11 -13.35
N GLY A 94 23.35 12.24 -12.38
CA GLY A 94 24.71 11.87 -12.03
C GLY A 94 25.48 11.17 -13.16
N LEU A 95 24.81 10.26 -13.89
CA LEU A 95 25.38 9.59 -15.08
C LEU A 95 25.63 10.59 -16.22
N SER A 96 24.72 11.54 -16.45
CA SER A 96 24.89 12.58 -17.49
C SER A 96 26.06 13.53 -17.21
N LEU A 97 26.33 13.85 -15.94
CA LEU A 97 27.47 14.70 -15.54
C LEU A 97 28.82 13.95 -15.64
N ALA A 98 28.83 12.65 -15.33
CA ALA A 98 30.01 11.82 -15.43
C ALA A 98 30.47 11.58 -16.88
N ASP A 99 29.53 11.52 -17.83
CA ASP A 99 29.83 11.38 -19.26
C ASP A 99 30.38 12.69 -19.87
N ASN A 100 29.83 13.83 -19.45
CA ASN A 100 30.31 15.15 -19.89
C ASN A 100 31.69 15.53 -19.31
N GLY A 101 32.15 14.86 -18.24
CA GLY A 101 33.48 15.08 -17.65
C GLY A 101 34.61 14.27 -18.30
N LYS A 102 34.30 13.31 -19.17
CA LYS A 102 35.30 12.48 -19.88
C LYS A 102 35.61 12.94 -21.31
N ALA A 103 34.95 13.98 -21.78
CA ALA A 103 35.12 14.54 -23.12
C ALA A 103 35.97 15.84 -23.16
N ALA A 104 36.87 16.03 -22.18
CA ALA A 104 37.83 17.14 -22.14
C ALA A 104 39.25 16.65 -22.44
#